data_AF-A0A1G7WQZ7-F1
#
_entry.id   AF-A0A1G7WQZ7-F1
#
_cell.length_a   1.000
_cell.length_b   1.000
_cell.length_c   1.000
_cell.angle_alpha   90.00
_cell.angle_beta   90.00
_cell.angle_gamma   90.00
#
_symmetry.space_group_name_H-M   'P 1'
#
loop_
_entity.id
_entity.type
_entity.pdbx_description
1 polymer ?
#
loop_
_entity_poly.entity_id
_entity_poly.type
_entity_poly.pdbx_seq_one_letter_code
_entity_poly.pdbx_strand_id
1 'polypeptide(L)'
;MVINILMVFFALYFVASFAALGFGLFFLLRKTFPDQDPFVIANNYLFYWIIGDLLMRFFLQKLPVMSVKPLLTLPIKRSTVVNYVLGKSAVSFFNFLPLFAIIPFSIILIGEGYETSMILTWMFTMIVVVLIINFVNFIIEAFSANSELSFLPIVAVVGVLFALNYFEIFSLTTLIGSGFLAIANSPILILIPIVVLIVCYTINFKILRNKLFLDSSLKSKVTEVNASDLSWTERFGDIAPFMKLDLKLIWRNKRTKSMAMLLLVGVLYGLFFYPQPQFLKMEFMYAFIGIFSTGFFLINFGQFIPAWDSGYYKLLMSQNIKYEQYLRSKFILMVMSVVLLFVLGIPYVYFGYKILIAHFAAAIYNIGVNTHVILYGGSFNRKKIDLDKKAAFNYQGTGAVQWIIGIPLMIIPMALFGVTNWLVGFEAASALLILLGVGGIVFHKKLMKGITKKYLNSKYKMIDAFSQDN
;
A
#
# COMPACT_ATOMS: atom_id res chain seq x y z
N MET A 1 16.19 -6.77 15.09
CA MET A 1 15.76 -8.05 15.70
C MET A 1 14.26 -8.27 15.56
N VAL A 2 13.38 -7.46 16.16
CA VAL A 2 11.90 -7.64 16.10
C VAL A 2 11.34 -7.66 14.67
N ILE A 3 11.82 -6.78 13.78
CA ILE A 3 11.37 -6.74 12.38
C ILE A 3 11.71 -8.04 11.64
N ASN A 4 12.87 -8.64 11.90
CA ASN A 4 13.28 -9.89 11.26
C ASN A 4 12.43 -11.06 11.75
N ILE A 5 12.09 -11.08 13.04
CA ILE A 5 11.20 -12.11 13.63
C ILE A 5 9.80 -12.00 13.01
N LEU A 6 9.25 -10.79 12.89
CA LEU A 6 7.96 -10.57 12.23
C LEU A 6 7.98 -10.99 10.76
N MET A 7 9.05 -10.68 10.01
CA MET A 7 9.17 -11.10 8.61
C MET A 7 9.21 -12.62 8.46
N VAL A 8 9.95 -13.33 9.32
CA VAL A 8 9.98 -14.80 9.32
C VAL A 8 8.62 -15.37 9.69
N PHE A 9 7.95 -14.82 10.70
CA PHE A 9 6.60 -15.23 11.10
C PHE A 9 5.60 -15.10 9.94
N PHE A 10 5.56 -13.94 9.28
CA PHE A 10 4.67 -13.75 8.12
C PHE A 10 5.03 -14.69 6.96
N ALA A 11 6.32 -14.92 6.70
CA ALA A 11 6.75 -15.87 5.67
C ALA A 11 6.25 -17.29 5.97
N LEU A 12 6.41 -17.77 7.20
CA LEU A 12 5.92 -19.08 7.65
C LEU A 12 4.39 -19.16 7.60
N TYR A 13 3.69 -18.11 8.02
CA TYR A 13 2.24 -18.01 7.94
C TYR A 13 1.74 -18.16 6.50
N PHE A 14 2.36 -17.45 5.54
CA PHE A 14 1.99 -17.56 4.13
C PHE A 14 2.31 -18.95 3.56
N VAL A 15 3.48 -19.52 3.89
CA VAL A 15 3.83 -20.89 3.47
C VAL A 15 2.80 -21.90 3.99
N ALA A 16 2.44 -21.84 5.27
CA ALA A 16 1.43 -22.71 5.86
C ALA A 16 0.04 -22.51 5.21
N SER A 17 -0.33 -21.26 4.93
CA SER A 17 -1.61 -20.94 4.28
C SER A 17 -1.70 -21.47 2.85
N PHE A 18 -0.63 -21.33 2.06
CA PHE A 18 -0.57 -21.87 0.69
C PHE A 18 -0.53 -23.40 0.68
N ALA A 19 0.19 -24.01 1.63
CA ALA A 19 0.18 -25.46 1.81
C ALA A 19 -1.22 -25.98 2.17
N ALA A 20 -1.88 -25.36 3.15
CA ALA A 20 -3.24 -25.69 3.54
C ALA A 20 -4.22 -25.54 2.37
N LEU A 21 -4.07 -24.47 1.57
CA LEU A 21 -4.83 -24.29 0.34
C LEU A 21 -4.55 -25.43 -0.64
N GLY A 22 -3.29 -25.76 -0.93
CA GLY A 22 -2.93 -26.83 -1.87
C GLY A 22 -3.51 -28.20 -1.49
N PHE A 23 -3.39 -28.61 -0.23
CA PHE A 23 -3.96 -29.88 0.26
C PHE A 23 -5.50 -29.84 0.34
N GLY A 24 -6.09 -28.69 0.70
CA GLY A 24 -7.52 -28.57 0.93
C GLY A 24 -8.37 -28.23 -0.30
N LEU A 25 -7.77 -27.65 -1.34
CA LEU A 25 -8.50 -27.05 -2.47
C LEU A 25 -9.38 -28.07 -3.18
N PHE A 26 -8.88 -29.27 -3.45
CA PHE A 26 -9.66 -30.33 -4.10
C PHE A 26 -10.94 -30.67 -3.32
N PHE A 27 -10.80 -30.94 -2.02
CA PHE A 27 -11.93 -31.31 -1.16
C PHE A 27 -12.91 -30.14 -0.98
N LEU A 28 -12.40 -28.91 -0.89
CA LEU A 28 -13.22 -27.71 -0.80
C LEU A 28 -14.06 -27.51 -2.07
N LEU A 29 -13.45 -27.68 -3.24
CA LEU A 29 -14.16 -27.58 -4.52
C LEU A 29 -15.20 -28.68 -4.67
N ARG A 30 -14.86 -29.94 -4.37
CA ARG A 30 -15.80 -31.07 -4.40
C ARG A 30 -16.98 -30.88 -3.45
N LYS A 31 -16.77 -30.27 -2.28
CA LYS A 31 -17.84 -29.96 -1.32
C LYS A 31 -18.72 -28.79 -1.77
N THR A 32 -18.14 -27.78 -2.39
CA THR A 32 -18.84 -26.54 -2.78
C THR A 32 -19.58 -26.70 -4.11
N PHE A 33 -19.03 -27.51 -5.02
CA PHE A 33 -19.58 -27.79 -6.34
C PHE A 33 -19.61 -29.31 -6.60
N PRO A 34 -20.58 -30.03 -6.01
CA PRO A 34 -20.61 -31.50 -6.06
C PRO A 34 -20.75 -32.07 -7.47
N ASP A 35 -21.44 -31.33 -8.36
CA ASP A 35 -21.81 -31.78 -9.71
C ASP A 35 -20.80 -31.39 -10.79
N GLN A 36 -19.66 -30.79 -10.40
CA GLN A 36 -18.66 -30.28 -11.34
C GLN A 36 -17.27 -30.85 -11.01
N ASP A 37 -16.47 -31.04 -12.06
CA ASP A 37 -15.09 -31.50 -11.94
C ASP A 37 -14.23 -30.46 -11.18
N PRO A 38 -13.65 -30.82 -10.02
CA PRO A 38 -12.80 -29.93 -9.23
C PRO A 38 -11.60 -29.35 -10.00
N PHE A 39 -11.00 -30.10 -10.92
CA PHE A 39 -9.89 -29.63 -11.73
C PHE A 39 -10.34 -28.58 -12.74
N VAL A 40 -11.50 -28.77 -13.38
CA VAL A 40 -12.07 -27.78 -14.31
C VAL A 40 -12.38 -26.47 -13.58
N ILE A 41 -13.00 -26.55 -12.41
CA ILE A 41 -13.31 -25.36 -11.61
C ILE A 41 -12.02 -24.66 -11.17
N ALA A 42 -11.03 -25.39 -10.67
CA ALA A 42 -9.74 -24.82 -10.29
C ALA A 42 -9.10 -24.02 -11.44
N ASN A 43 -9.17 -24.55 -12.66
CA ASN A 43 -8.65 -23.89 -13.86
C ASN A 43 -9.39 -22.58 -14.20
N ASN A 44 -10.71 -22.53 -14.02
CA ASN A 44 -11.49 -21.29 -14.18
C ASN A 44 -11.05 -20.20 -13.19
N TYR A 45 -10.76 -20.57 -11.93
CA TYR A 45 -10.29 -19.61 -10.93
C TYR A 45 -8.84 -19.11 -11.14
N LEU A 46 -8.07 -19.69 -12.07
CA LEU A 46 -6.69 -19.26 -12.36
C LEU A 46 -6.62 -17.80 -12.82
N PHE A 47 -7.64 -17.29 -13.51
CA PHE A 47 -7.69 -15.88 -13.92
C PHE A 47 -7.56 -14.94 -12.72
N TYR A 48 -8.37 -15.18 -11.68
CA TYR A 48 -8.33 -14.39 -10.45
C TYR A 48 -7.01 -14.55 -9.70
N TRP A 49 -6.45 -15.76 -9.71
CA TRP A 49 -5.17 -15.99 -9.07
C TRP A 49 -4.01 -15.28 -9.79
N ILE A 50 -3.96 -15.32 -11.13
CA ILE A 50 -2.94 -14.62 -11.92
C ILE A 50 -3.00 -13.10 -11.67
N ILE A 51 -4.21 -12.53 -11.67
CA ILE A 51 -4.39 -11.09 -11.38
C ILE A 51 -4.00 -10.77 -9.94
N GLY A 52 -4.45 -11.58 -8.97
CA GLY A 52 -4.13 -11.39 -7.56
C GLY A 52 -2.62 -11.48 -7.30
N ASP A 53 -1.95 -12.47 -7.87
CA ASP A 53 -0.50 -12.65 -7.75
C ASP A 53 0.25 -11.48 -8.40
N LEU A 54 -0.16 -11.04 -9.59
CA LEU A 54 0.43 -9.87 -10.25
C LEU A 54 0.28 -8.59 -9.42
N LEU A 55 -0.92 -8.32 -8.88
CA LEU A 55 -1.17 -7.17 -8.01
C LEU A 55 -0.30 -7.23 -6.76
N MET A 56 -0.28 -8.37 -6.07
CA MET A 56 0.52 -8.56 -4.85
C MET A 56 2.01 -8.35 -5.11
N ARG A 57 2.54 -8.93 -6.19
CA ARG A 57 3.95 -8.75 -6.58
C ARG A 57 4.28 -7.32 -6.94
N PHE A 58 3.40 -6.61 -7.62
CA PHE A 58 3.64 -5.21 -7.97
C PHE A 58 3.89 -4.33 -6.75
N PHE A 59 3.15 -4.59 -5.67
CA PHE A 59 3.29 -3.86 -4.42
C PHE A 59 4.43 -4.36 -3.54
N LEU A 60 4.64 -5.67 -3.46
CA LEU A 60 5.55 -6.27 -2.47
C LEU A 60 6.91 -6.70 -3.03
N GLN A 61 7.00 -7.00 -4.33
CA GLN A 61 8.19 -7.53 -4.98
C GLN A 61 8.88 -6.45 -5.82
N LYS A 62 10.14 -6.14 -5.47
CA LYS A 62 10.97 -5.13 -6.16
C LYS A 62 12.25 -5.75 -6.70
N LEU A 63 12.73 -5.26 -7.84
CA LEU A 63 14.03 -5.69 -8.37
C LEU A 63 15.18 -5.23 -7.45
N PRO A 64 16.17 -6.10 -7.18
CA PRO A 64 17.31 -5.79 -6.32
C PRO A 64 18.38 -4.92 -7.02
N VAL A 65 17.98 -3.91 -7.80
CA VAL A 65 18.86 -3.06 -8.63
C VAL A 65 19.89 -2.30 -7.79
N MET A 66 19.52 -1.89 -6.57
CA MET A 66 20.42 -1.16 -5.66
C MET A 66 21.59 -2.03 -5.18
N SER A 67 21.39 -3.34 -5.04
CA SER A 67 22.41 -4.28 -4.56
C SER A 67 23.50 -4.56 -5.59
N VAL A 68 23.23 -4.30 -6.87
CA VAL A 68 24.18 -4.57 -7.98
C VAL A 68 24.90 -3.33 -8.48
N LYS A 69 24.59 -2.13 -7.97
CA LYS A 69 25.32 -0.90 -8.31
C LYS A 69 26.83 -1.00 -8.03
N PRO A 70 27.30 -1.58 -6.91
CA PRO A 70 28.74 -1.77 -6.69
C PRO A 70 29.40 -2.70 -7.71
N LEU A 71 28.64 -3.58 -8.37
CA LEU A 71 29.18 -4.44 -9.43
C LEU A 71 29.45 -3.68 -10.73
N LEU A 72 28.82 -2.52 -10.93
CA LEU A 72 29.02 -1.69 -12.13
C LEU A 72 30.35 -0.94 -12.12
N THR A 73 31.00 -0.81 -10.96
CA THR A 73 32.36 -0.24 -10.85
C THR A 73 33.45 -1.29 -11.02
N LEU A 74 33.09 -2.58 -11.04
CA LEU A 74 34.01 -3.69 -11.29
C LEU A 74 34.06 -4.00 -12.80
N PRO A 75 35.13 -4.64 -13.31
CA PRO A 75 35.27 -5.02 -14.72
C PRO A 75 34.40 -6.23 -15.11
N ILE A 76 33.12 -6.23 -14.70
CA ILE A 76 32.14 -7.27 -15.01
C ILE A 76 31.28 -6.82 -16.18
N LYS A 77 31.07 -7.71 -17.17
CA LYS A 77 30.19 -7.42 -18.30
C LYS A 77 28.77 -7.11 -17.81
N ARG A 78 28.18 -6.01 -18.29
CA ARG A 78 26.84 -5.58 -17.89
C ARG A 78 25.76 -6.63 -18.15
N SER A 79 25.88 -7.40 -19.22
CA SER A 79 24.98 -8.53 -19.53
C SER A 79 24.97 -9.56 -18.39
N THR A 80 26.13 -9.84 -17.79
CA THR A 80 26.25 -10.74 -16.64
C THR A 80 25.55 -10.18 -15.42
N VAL A 81 25.70 -8.88 -15.16
CA VAL A 81 25.00 -8.20 -14.06
C VAL A 81 23.48 -8.23 -14.25
N VAL A 82 22.99 -7.97 -15.46
CA VAL A 82 21.56 -8.06 -15.78
C VAL A 82 21.03 -9.49 -15.60
N ASN A 83 21.75 -10.50 -16.12
CA ASN A 83 21.38 -11.90 -15.96
C ASN A 83 21.37 -12.33 -14.50
N TYR A 84 22.32 -11.85 -13.70
CA TYR A 84 22.33 -12.08 -12.25
C TYR A 84 21.10 -11.48 -11.57
N VAL A 85 20.71 -10.24 -11.90
CA VAL A 85 19.51 -9.61 -11.34
C VAL A 85 18.24 -10.39 -11.71
N LEU A 86 18.10 -10.78 -12.98
CA LEU A 86 16.94 -11.54 -13.46
C LEU A 86 16.90 -12.95 -12.86
N GLY A 87 18.03 -13.64 -12.80
CA GLY A 87 18.16 -14.96 -12.17
C GLY A 87 17.84 -14.91 -10.68
N LYS A 88 18.36 -13.92 -9.96
CA LYS A 88 18.03 -13.70 -8.54
C LYS A 88 16.54 -13.44 -8.33
N SER A 89 15.87 -12.78 -9.28
CA SER A 89 14.42 -12.57 -9.22
C SER A 89 13.63 -13.86 -9.42
N ALA A 90 14.12 -14.77 -10.26
CA ALA A 90 13.50 -16.08 -10.49
C ALA A 90 13.53 -16.97 -9.23
N VAL A 91 14.54 -16.81 -8.36
CA VAL A 91 14.69 -17.54 -7.09
C VAL A 91 14.14 -16.74 -5.90
N SER A 92 13.19 -15.82 -6.13
CA SER A 92 12.59 -15.03 -5.05
C SER A 92 11.54 -15.82 -4.27
N PHE A 93 11.33 -15.46 -2.98
CA PHE A 93 10.29 -16.06 -2.14
C PHE A 93 8.91 -16.06 -2.80
N PHE A 94 8.57 -15.00 -3.54
CA PHE A 94 7.30 -14.89 -4.25
C PHE A 94 7.13 -15.94 -5.35
N ASN A 95 8.20 -16.50 -5.92
CA ASN A 95 8.08 -17.58 -6.91
C ASN A 95 7.96 -18.95 -6.25
N PHE A 96 8.53 -19.12 -5.05
CA PHE A 96 8.38 -20.36 -4.28
C PHE A 96 7.04 -20.47 -3.58
N LEU A 97 6.47 -19.34 -3.12
CA LEU A 97 5.22 -19.34 -2.36
C LEU A 97 4.05 -20.03 -3.10
N PRO A 98 3.75 -19.72 -4.38
CA PRO A 98 2.80 -20.46 -5.20
C PRO A 98 3.00 -21.98 -5.24
N LEU A 99 4.25 -22.46 -5.19
CA LEU A 99 4.56 -23.89 -5.31
C LEU A 99 4.01 -24.69 -4.13
N PHE A 100 3.90 -24.06 -2.95
CA PHE A 100 3.25 -24.68 -1.79
C PHE A 100 1.76 -24.91 -2.00
N ALA A 101 1.10 -24.24 -2.95
CA ALA A 101 -0.26 -24.57 -3.36
C ALA A 101 -0.29 -25.55 -4.55
N ILE A 102 0.52 -25.27 -5.59
CA ILE A 102 0.52 -26.03 -6.85
C ILE A 102 0.91 -27.49 -6.63
N ILE A 103 2.02 -27.74 -5.91
CA ILE A 103 2.59 -29.09 -5.79
C ILE A 103 1.65 -29.97 -4.97
N PRO A 104 1.19 -29.59 -3.75
CA PRO A 104 0.25 -30.40 -3.00
C PRO A 104 -1.07 -30.64 -3.74
N PHE A 105 -1.62 -29.63 -4.42
CA PHE A 105 -2.85 -29.79 -5.20
C PHE A 105 -2.67 -30.80 -6.34
N SER A 106 -1.53 -30.77 -7.03
CA SER A 106 -1.19 -31.74 -8.08
C SER A 106 -1.08 -33.17 -7.54
N ILE A 107 -0.47 -33.34 -6.36
CA ILE A 107 -0.36 -34.65 -5.70
C ILE A 107 -1.75 -35.20 -5.34
N ILE A 108 -2.64 -34.36 -4.80
CA ILE A 108 -4.01 -34.78 -4.47
C ILE A 108 -4.80 -35.16 -5.73
N LEU A 109 -4.70 -34.40 -6.82
CA LEU A 109 -5.36 -34.74 -8.08
C LEU A 109 -4.91 -36.10 -8.62
N ILE A 110 -3.60 -36.38 -8.60
CA ILE A 110 -3.10 -37.70 -9.02
C ILE A 110 -3.64 -38.81 -8.09
N GLY A 111 -3.68 -38.57 -6.78
CA GLY A 111 -4.22 -39.51 -5.80
C GLY A 111 -5.73 -39.79 -5.97
N GLU A 112 -6.48 -38.83 -6.49
CA GLU A 112 -7.93 -38.93 -6.73
C GLU A 112 -8.28 -39.44 -8.14
N GLY A 113 -7.28 -39.92 -8.89
CA GLY A 113 -7.48 -40.66 -10.14
C GLY A 113 -7.35 -39.85 -11.44
N TYR A 114 -6.88 -38.61 -11.39
CA TYR A 114 -6.57 -37.84 -12.60
C TYR A 114 -5.31 -38.38 -13.28
N GLU A 115 -5.25 -38.27 -14.61
CA GLU A 115 -4.11 -38.77 -15.38
C GLU A 115 -2.81 -38.05 -14.99
N THR A 116 -1.80 -38.81 -14.58
CA THR A 116 -0.51 -38.27 -14.11
C THR A 116 0.17 -37.38 -15.14
N SER A 117 0.12 -37.74 -16.43
CA SER A 117 0.76 -36.98 -17.51
C SER A 117 0.14 -35.58 -17.65
N MET A 118 -1.19 -35.51 -17.58
CA MET A 118 -2.00 -34.30 -17.66
C MET A 118 -1.72 -33.37 -16.47
N ILE A 119 -1.69 -33.92 -15.26
CA ILE A 119 -1.44 -33.14 -14.05
C ILE A 119 0.00 -32.64 -13.98
N LEU A 120 1.00 -33.44 -14.38
CA LEU A 120 2.40 -32.98 -14.42
C LEU A 120 2.61 -31.87 -15.46
N THR A 121 1.94 -31.99 -16.62
CA THR A 121 1.95 -30.95 -17.67
C THR A 121 1.32 -29.65 -17.15
N TRP A 122 0.18 -29.76 -16.46
CA TRP A 122 -0.46 -28.61 -15.82
C TRP A 122 0.43 -27.99 -14.73
N MET A 123 1.05 -28.80 -13.87
CA MET A 123 1.95 -28.35 -12.81
C MET A 123 3.14 -27.57 -13.39
N PHE A 124 3.79 -28.08 -14.44
CA PHE A 124 4.88 -27.37 -15.10
C PHE A 124 4.41 -26.07 -15.75
N THR A 125 3.24 -26.08 -16.38
CA THR A 125 2.63 -24.88 -16.95
C THR A 125 2.41 -23.81 -15.89
N MET A 126 1.92 -24.19 -14.70
CA MET A 126 1.74 -23.27 -13.58
C MET A 126 3.06 -22.67 -13.10
N ILE A 127 4.14 -23.47 -13.02
CA ILE A 127 5.48 -22.98 -12.66
C ILE A 127 5.98 -21.96 -13.68
N VAL A 128 5.81 -22.23 -14.98
CA VAL A 128 6.18 -21.30 -16.05
C VAL A 128 5.37 -20.00 -15.92
N VAL A 129 4.08 -20.09 -15.63
CA VAL A 129 3.21 -18.92 -15.44
C VAL A 129 3.62 -18.08 -14.25
N VAL A 130 4.01 -18.68 -13.12
CA VAL A 130 4.58 -17.96 -11.96
C VAL A 130 5.80 -17.13 -12.38
N LEU A 131 6.68 -17.68 -13.22
CA LEU A 131 7.83 -16.95 -13.75
C LEU A 131 7.43 -15.86 -14.75
N ILE A 132 6.42 -16.09 -15.59
CA ILE A 132 5.87 -15.08 -16.49
C ILE A 132 5.35 -13.90 -15.66
N ILE A 133 4.53 -14.14 -14.63
CA ILE A 133 3.98 -13.09 -13.76
C ILE A 133 5.11 -12.29 -13.11
N ASN A 134 6.15 -12.96 -12.61
CA ASN A 134 7.34 -12.31 -12.06
C ASN A 134 7.99 -11.33 -13.05
N PHE A 135 8.21 -11.75 -14.31
CA PHE A 135 8.83 -10.88 -15.32
C PHE A 135 7.89 -9.79 -15.84
N VAL A 136 6.60 -10.08 -16.01
CA VAL A 136 5.57 -9.10 -16.38
C VAL A 136 5.49 -8.01 -15.32
N ASN A 137 5.51 -8.37 -14.04
CA ASN A 137 5.55 -7.42 -12.94
C ASN A 137 6.68 -6.39 -13.10
N PHE A 138 7.90 -6.86 -13.40
CA PHE A 138 9.04 -5.96 -13.57
C PHE A 138 8.99 -5.12 -14.84
N ILE A 139 8.35 -5.62 -15.91
CA ILE A 139 8.08 -4.82 -17.10
C ILE A 139 7.15 -3.66 -16.75
N ILE A 140 6.03 -3.95 -16.08
CA ILE A 140 5.06 -2.94 -15.65
C ILE A 140 5.72 -1.93 -14.72
N GLU A 141 6.48 -2.40 -13.72
CA GLU A 141 7.23 -1.54 -12.82
C GLU A 141 8.21 -0.63 -13.58
N ALA A 142 8.94 -1.18 -14.56
CA ALA A 142 9.91 -0.42 -15.33
C ALA A 142 9.27 0.66 -16.21
N PHE A 143 8.14 0.40 -16.85
CA PHE A 143 7.41 1.41 -17.62
C PHE A 143 6.82 2.47 -16.70
N SER A 144 6.33 2.05 -15.54
CA SER A 144 5.70 2.93 -14.57
C SER A 144 6.73 3.73 -13.76
N ALA A 145 8.02 3.37 -13.80
CA ALA A 145 9.10 4.00 -13.02
C ALA A 145 9.26 5.52 -13.26
N ASN A 146 8.85 6.05 -14.40
CA ASN A 146 8.99 7.48 -14.72
C ASN A 146 7.73 8.33 -14.45
N SER A 147 6.58 7.69 -14.19
CA SER A 147 5.33 8.39 -13.87
C SER A 147 5.15 8.58 -12.36
N GLU A 148 4.59 9.71 -11.96
CA GLU A 148 4.18 10.00 -10.57
C GLU A 148 3.02 9.11 -10.10
N LEU A 149 2.26 8.54 -11.05
CA LEU A 149 1.11 7.65 -10.84
C LEU A 149 1.43 6.22 -11.29
N SER A 150 2.59 5.70 -10.88
CA SER A 150 3.10 4.42 -11.38
C SER A 150 2.21 3.20 -11.08
N PHE A 151 1.35 3.27 -10.07
CA PHE A 151 0.41 2.19 -9.75
C PHE A 151 -0.90 2.30 -10.55
N LEU A 152 -1.23 3.46 -11.09
CA LEU A 152 -2.50 3.70 -11.76
C LEU A 152 -2.66 2.86 -13.04
N PRO A 153 -1.63 2.69 -13.90
CA PRO A 153 -1.74 1.83 -15.08
C PRO A 153 -2.06 0.38 -14.73
N ILE A 154 -1.45 -0.19 -13.68
CA ILE A 154 -1.73 -1.58 -13.30
C ILE A 154 -3.11 -1.72 -12.67
N VAL A 155 -3.52 -0.76 -11.83
CA VAL A 155 -4.86 -0.73 -11.25
C VAL A 155 -5.92 -0.54 -12.34
N ALA A 156 -5.67 0.30 -13.34
CA ALA A 156 -6.58 0.50 -14.46
C ALA A 156 -6.68 -0.75 -15.34
N VAL A 157 -5.56 -1.37 -15.71
CA VAL A 157 -5.55 -2.61 -16.50
C VAL A 157 -6.28 -3.73 -15.76
N VAL A 158 -5.95 -3.95 -14.48
CA VAL A 158 -6.62 -4.97 -13.67
C VAL A 158 -8.09 -4.65 -13.47
N GLY A 159 -8.44 -3.38 -13.20
CA GLY A 159 -9.81 -2.93 -13.03
C GLY A 159 -10.64 -3.12 -14.30
N VAL A 160 -10.08 -2.83 -15.47
CA VAL A 160 -10.74 -3.06 -16.77
C VAL A 160 -10.91 -4.55 -17.04
N LEU A 161 -9.87 -5.37 -16.84
CA LEU A 161 -9.98 -6.83 -17.04
C LEU A 161 -11.01 -7.44 -16.09
N PHE A 162 -11.04 -7.01 -14.84
CA PHE A 162 -12.04 -7.44 -13.87
C PHE A 162 -13.44 -6.99 -14.27
N ALA A 163 -13.61 -5.72 -14.69
CA ALA A 163 -14.90 -5.21 -15.15
C ALA A 163 -15.41 -5.95 -16.40
N LEU A 164 -14.55 -6.20 -17.39
CA LEU A 164 -14.91 -6.96 -18.60
C LEU A 164 -15.40 -8.36 -18.27
N ASN A 165 -14.77 -9.02 -17.29
CA ASN A 165 -15.20 -10.33 -16.82
C ASN A 165 -16.47 -10.26 -15.95
N TYR A 166 -16.59 -9.24 -15.08
CA TYR A 166 -17.73 -9.06 -14.17
C TYR A 166 -19.02 -8.70 -14.90
N PHE A 167 -18.94 -7.85 -15.93
CA PHE A 167 -20.08 -7.50 -16.78
C PHE A 167 -20.33 -8.52 -17.90
N GLU A 168 -19.63 -9.65 -17.89
CA GLU A 168 -19.74 -10.75 -18.87
C GLU A 168 -19.54 -10.32 -20.34
N ILE A 169 -18.92 -9.15 -20.57
CA ILE A 169 -18.59 -8.64 -21.91
C ILE A 169 -17.58 -9.58 -22.59
N PHE A 170 -16.65 -10.12 -21.80
CA PHE A 170 -15.70 -11.13 -22.25
C PHE A 170 -15.38 -12.09 -21.09
N SER A 171 -15.66 -13.38 -21.26
CA SER A 171 -15.50 -14.41 -20.22
C SER A 171 -14.05 -14.86 -20.05
N LEU A 172 -13.19 -13.95 -19.57
CA LEU A 172 -11.76 -14.20 -19.34
C LEU A 172 -11.51 -15.42 -18.44
N THR A 173 -12.39 -15.64 -17.47
CA THR A 173 -12.39 -16.84 -16.60
C THR A 173 -12.42 -18.13 -17.42
N THR A 174 -13.34 -18.22 -18.40
CA THR A 174 -13.48 -19.40 -19.26
C THR A 174 -12.36 -19.52 -20.30
N LEU A 175 -11.88 -18.39 -20.84
CA LEU A 175 -10.78 -18.40 -21.80
C LEU A 175 -9.49 -18.91 -21.15
N ILE A 176 -9.16 -18.38 -19.97
CA ILE A 176 -7.98 -18.82 -19.22
C ILE A 176 -8.17 -20.28 -18.78
N GLY A 177 -9.32 -20.63 -18.19
CA GLY A 177 -9.57 -21.99 -17.74
C GLY A 177 -9.45 -23.03 -18.86
N SER A 178 -10.14 -22.81 -19.99
CA SER A 178 -10.04 -23.68 -21.16
C SER A 178 -8.63 -23.74 -21.76
N GLY A 179 -7.88 -22.63 -21.76
CA GLY A 179 -6.49 -22.60 -22.20
C GLY A 179 -5.58 -23.51 -21.37
N PHE A 180 -5.68 -23.47 -20.04
CA PHE A 180 -4.90 -24.35 -19.16
C PHE A 180 -5.33 -25.82 -19.28
N LEU A 181 -6.63 -26.09 -19.43
CA LEU A 181 -7.12 -27.44 -19.67
C LEU A 181 -6.62 -27.98 -21.02
N ALA A 182 -6.61 -27.16 -22.08
CA ALA A 182 -6.06 -27.55 -23.37
C ALA A 182 -4.57 -27.91 -23.26
N ILE A 183 -3.79 -27.12 -22.52
CA ILE A 183 -2.36 -27.43 -22.28
C ILE A 183 -2.21 -28.72 -21.48
N ALA A 184 -3.01 -28.92 -20.44
CA ALA A 184 -2.99 -30.13 -19.63
C ALA A 184 -3.28 -31.39 -20.48
N ASN A 185 -4.27 -31.32 -21.37
CA ASN A 185 -4.67 -32.42 -22.26
C ASN A 185 -3.74 -32.59 -23.48
N SER A 186 -2.95 -31.58 -23.84
CA SER A 186 -2.06 -31.60 -24.99
C SER A 186 -0.69 -31.00 -24.63
N PRO A 187 0.25 -31.83 -24.13
CA PRO A 187 1.52 -31.36 -23.59
C PRO A 187 2.36 -30.50 -24.53
N ILE A 188 2.21 -30.65 -25.85
CA ILE A 188 2.91 -29.83 -26.84
C ILE A 188 2.56 -28.33 -26.74
N LEU A 189 1.35 -28.00 -26.27
CA LEU A 189 0.90 -26.62 -26.15
C LEU A 189 1.64 -25.84 -25.05
N ILE A 190 2.39 -26.53 -24.18
CA ILE A 190 3.26 -25.91 -23.19
C ILE A 190 4.37 -25.03 -23.80
N LEU A 191 4.68 -25.23 -25.09
CA LEU A 191 5.59 -24.37 -25.83
C LEU A 191 5.10 -22.92 -25.89
N ILE A 192 3.78 -22.69 -25.87
CA ILE A 192 3.19 -21.35 -25.91
C ILE A 192 3.62 -20.52 -24.68
N PRO A 193 3.35 -20.95 -23.42
CA PRO A 193 3.80 -20.20 -22.25
C PRO A 193 5.34 -20.14 -22.15
N ILE A 194 6.09 -21.13 -22.63
CA ILE A 194 7.56 -21.06 -22.67
C ILE A 194 8.04 -19.92 -23.59
N VAL A 195 7.45 -19.77 -24.78
CA VAL A 195 7.77 -18.66 -25.69
C VAL A 195 7.43 -17.32 -25.04
N VAL A 196 6.28 -17.21 -24.38
CA VAL A 196 5.90 -16.00 -23.65
C VAL A 196 6.92 -15.67 -22.55
N LEU A 197 7.38 -16.68 -21.80
CA LEU A 197 8.41 -16.51 -20.77
C LEU A 197 9.72 -15.98 -21.37
N ILE A 198 10.18 -16.52 -22.50
CA ILE A 198 11.39 -16.06 -23.20
C ILE A 198 11.23 -14.62 -23.65
N VAL A 199 10.09 -14.25 -24.23
CA VAL A 199 9.81 -12.87 -24.66
C VAL A 199 9.86 -11.91 -23.46
N CYS A 200 9.19 -12.26 -22.36
CA CYS A 200 9.20 -11.48 -21.12
C CYS A 200 10.62 -11.31 -20.55
N TYR A 201 11.43 -12.36 -20.59
CA TYR A 201 12.83 -12.31 -20.16
C TYR A 201 13.64 -11.36 -21.04
N THR A 202 13.54 -11.48 -22.36
CA THR A 202 14.29 -10.64 -23.32
C THR A 202 13.91 -9.17 -23.23
N ILE A 203 12.62 -8.85 -23.05
CA ILE A 203 12.15 -7.48 -22.82
C ILE A 203 12.77 -6.92 -21.53
N ASN A 204 12.70 -7.68 -20.44
CA ASN A 204 13.31 -7.28 -19.17
C ASN A 204 14.82 -7.04 -19.30
N PHE A 205 15.53 -7.95 -19.97
CA PHE A 205 16.96 -7.85 -20.20
C PHE A 205 17.30 -6.54 -20.93
N LYS A 206 16.57 -6.21 -22.00
CA LYS A 206 16.75 -4.96 -22.76
C LYS A 206 16.48 -3.73 -21.90
N ILE A 207 15.40 -3.74 -21.12
CA ILE A 207 15.03 -2.64 -20.21
C ILE A 207 16.13 -2.40 -19.17
N LEU A 208 16.56 -3.45 -18.47
CA LEU A 208 17.57 -3.36 -17.41
C LEU A 208 18.93 -2.93 -17.93
N ARG A 209 19.36 -3.51 -19.06
CA ARG A 209 20.62 -3.15 -19.71
C ARG A 209 20.67 -1.66 -20.07
N ASN A 210 19.54 -1.09 -20.49
CA ASN A 210 19.42 0.32 -20.84
C ASN A 210 19.26 1.26 -19.64
N LYS A 211 18.98 0.74 -18.44
CA LYS A 211 18.78 1.54 -17.22
C LYS A 211 19.96 1.48 -16.24
N LEU A 212 20.80 0.45 -16.31
CA LEU A 212 22.01 0.30 -15.50
C LEU A 212 23.16 1.19 -16.03
N PHE A 213 22.97 2.51 -15.99
CA PHE A 213 24.02 3.51 -16.21
C PHE A 213 24.27 4.29 -14.92
N LEU A 214 25.54 4.49 -14.55
CA LEU A 214 25.95 5.35 -13.43
C LEU A 214 25.42 6.79 -13.62
N ASP A 215 25.33 7.24 -14.87
CA ASP A 215 24.89 8.60 -15.23
C ASP A 215 23.37 8.81 -15.20
N SER A 216 22.58 7.73 -15.10
CA SER A 216 21.11 7.87 -15.02
C SER A 216 20.65 8.58 -13.74
N SER A 217 21.47 8.57 -12.68
CA SER A 217 21.27 9.36 -11.45
C SER A 217 21.80 10.79 -11.52
N LEU A 218 22.61 11.14 -12.53
CA LEU A 218 23.24 12.47 -12.67
C LEU A 218 22.46 13.43 -13.56
N LYS A 219 21.43 12.96 -14.29
CA LYS A 219 20.51 13.84 -15.02
C LYS A 219 19.53 14.49 -14.04
N SER A 220 19.95 15.57 -13.39
CA SER A 220 19.04 16.56 -12.82
C SER A 220 18.22 17.17 -13.96
N LYS A 221 17.06 16.57 -14.27
CA LYS A 221 16.04 17.30 -15.03
C LYS A 221 15.61 18.46 -14.15
N VAL A 222 16.22 19.62 -14.36
CA VAL A 222 15.72 20.90 -13.85
C VAL A 222 14.37 21.08 -14.52
N THR A 223 13.33 20.71 -13.78
CA THR A 223 11.94 20.98 -14.16
C THR A 223 11.69 22.40 -13.69
N GLU A 224 11.40 23.32 -14.62
CA GLU A 224 10.91 24.65 -14.26
C GLU A 224 9.66 24.47 -13.40
N VAL A 225 9.77 24.87 -12.14
CA VAL A 225 8.66 24.82 -11.20
C VAL A 225 7.85 26.08 -11.44
N ASN A 226 6.66 25.93 -12.01
CA ASN A 226 5.62 26.96 -11.93
C ASN A 226 5.40 27.27 -10.45
N ALA A 227 5.83 28.45 -10.01
CA ALA A 227 5.60 28.93 -8.67
C ALA A 227 4.08 29.16 -8.52
N SER A 228 3.36 28.17 -8.00
CA SER A 228 1.98 28.34 -7.60
C SER A 228 1.91 29.48 -6.59
N ASP A 229 1.11 30.51 -6.88
CA ASP A 229 0.88 31.59 -5.93
C ASP A 229 0.17 31.03 -4.69
N LEU A 230 0.86 31.06 -3.55
CA LEU A 230 0.37 30.61 -2.25
C LEU A 230 0.07 31.81 -1.33
N SER A 231 -0.17 32.99 -1.90
CA SER A 231 -0.54 34.23 -1.18
C SER A 231 -1.70 34.03 -0.20
N TRP A 232 -2.67 33.16 -0.52
CA TRP A 232 -3.79 32.81 0.37
C TRP A 232 -3.38 32.31 1.77
N THR A 233 -2.18 31.71 1.88
CA THR A 233 -1.66 31.20 3.17
C THR A 233 -1.25 32.31 4.13
N GLU A 234 -1.12 33.55 3.66
CA GLU A 234 -0.77 34.71 4.51
C GLU A 234 -1.86 35.02 5.54
N ARG A 235 -3.09 34.56 5.28
CA ARG A 235 -4.22 34.63 6.22
C ARG A 235 -3.98 33.88 7.52
N PHE A 236 -2.99 32.98 7.58
CA PHE A 236 -2.64 32.24 8.79
C PHE A 236 -1.61 32.97 9.68
N GLY A 237 -1.13 34.15 9.30
CA GLY A 237 -0.21 34.96 10.11
C GLY A 237 1.14 34.27 10.36
N ASP A 238 1.59 34.20 11.60
CA ASP A 238 2.93 33.73 11.99
C ASP A 238 3.28 32.29 11.56
N ILE A 239 2.29 31.46 11.24
CA ILE A 239 2.52 30.09 10.76
C ILE A 239 2.56 29.99 9.22
N ALA A 240 2.22 31.06 8.51
CA ALA A 240 2.16 31.08 7.05
C ALA A 240 3.47 30.61 6.38
N PRO A 241 4.67 30.98 6.87
CA PRO A 241 5.92 30.48 6.28
C PRO A 241 6.02 28.95 6.31
N PHE A 242 5.61 28.32 7.43
CA PHE A 242 5.61 26.86 7.56
C PHE A 242 4.55 26.22 6.67
N MET A 243 3.35 26.80 6.58
CA MET A 243 2.29 26.31 5.70
C MET A 243 2.71 26.37 4.23
N LYS A 244 3.36 27.46 3.80
CA LYS A 244 3.93 27.60 2.45
C LYS A 244 4.98 26.52 2.19
N LEU A 245 5.86 26.26 3.16
CA LEU A 245 6.86 25.19 3.05
C LEU A 245 6.22 23.81 2.93
N ASP A 246 5.20 23.52 3.74
CA ASP A 246 4.47 22.25 3.70
C ASP A 246 3.77 22.01 2.36
N LEU A 247 3.06 23.01 1.85
CA LEU A 247 2.37 22.92 0.56
C LEU A 247 3.37 22.77 -0.60
N LYS A 248 4.48 23.54 -0.57
CA LYS A 248 5.56 23.36 -1.55
C LYS A 248 6.19 21.98 -1.44
N LEU A 249 6.38 21.46 -0.23
CA LEU A 249 6.92 20.13 0.00
C LEU A 249 5.97 19.08 -0.58
N ILE A 250 4.65 19.22 -0.40
CA ILE A 250 3.64 18.32 -0.96
C ILE A 250 3.64 18.37 -2.50
N TRP A 251 3.72 19.55 -3.09
CA TRP A 251 3.58 19.71 -4.54
C TRP A 251 4.86 19.40 -5.32
N ARG A 252 6.04 19.72 -4.76
CA ARG A 252 7.33 19.63 -5.44
C ARG A 252 7.94 18.23 -5.38
N ASN A 253 7.69 17.46 -4.33
CA ASN A 253 8.35 16.17 -4.13
C ASN A 253 7.45 15.03 -4.57
N LYS A 254 7.99 14.12 -5.39
CA LYS A 254 7.27 12.93 -5.89
C LYS A 254 6.62 12.15 -4.76
N ARG A 255 7.33 12.02 -3.64
CA ARG A 255 6.87 11.24 -2.49
C ARG A 255 5.59 11.79 -1.88
N THR A 256 5.60 13.04 -1.47
CA THR A 256 4.47 13.67 -0.79
C THR A 256 3.32 13.97 -1.73
N LYS A 257 3.62 14.26 -3.01
CA LYS A 257 2.60 14.37 -4.05
C LYS A 257 1.83 13.06 -4.25
N SER A 258 2.53 11.92 -4.38
CA SER A 258 1.85 10.62 -4.47
C SER A 258 1.00 10.31 -3.23
N MET A 259 1.47 10.69 -2.02
CA MET A 259 0.67 10.53 -0.78
C MET A 259 -0.57 11.43 -0.75
N ALA A 260 -0.47 12.67 -1.25
CA ALA A 260 -1.62 13.55 -1.40
C ALA A 260 -2.61 13.01 -2.45
N MET A 261 -2.14 12.39 -3.54
CA MET A 261 -3.04 11.78 -4.53
C MET A 261 -3.77 10.54 -3.99
N LEU A 262 -3.17 9.83 -3.00
CA LEU A 262 -3.88 8.74 -2.30
C LEU A 262 -5.07 9.24 -1.48
N LEU A 263 -5.26 10.56 -1.29
CA LEU A 263 -6.48 11.10 -0.70
C LEU A 263 -7.73 10.66 -1.44
N LEU A 264 -7.66 10.55 -2.76
CA LEU A 264 -8.77 10.03 -3.57
C LEU A 264 -9.09 8.58 -3.17
N VAL A 265 -8.07 7.75 -2.91
CA VAL A 265 -8.27 6.38 -2.42
C VAL A 265 -8.89 6.39 -1.03
N GLY A 266 -8.47 7.31 -0.15
CA GLY A 266 -9.07 7.50 1.17
C GLY A 266 -10.56 7.86 1.12
N VAL A 267 -10.94 8.75 0.20
CA VAL A 267 -12.36 9.09 -0.04
C VAL A 267 -13.10 7.89 -0.59
N LEU A 268 -12.55 7.17 -1.59
CA LEU A 268 -13.22 6.02 -2.23
C LEU A 268 -13.23 4.74 -1.39
N TYR A 269 -12.51 4.70 -0.27
CA TYR A 269 -12.34 3.50 0.55
C TYR A 269 -13.68 2.91 1.05
N GLY A 270 -14.64 3.77 1.42
CA GLY A 270 -15.96 3.33 1.86
C GLY A 270 -16.77 2.60 0.78
N LEU A 271 -16.54 2.87 -0.51
CA LEU A 271 -17.21 2.18 -1.63
C LEU A 271 -16.83 0.70 -1.74
N PHE A 272 -15.74 0.26 -1.12
CA PHE A 272 -15.43 -1.17 -1.05
C PHE A 272 -16.39 -1.91 -0.10
N PHE A 273 -16.86 -1.23 0.96
CA PHE A 273 -17.63 -1.84 2.03
C PHE A 273 -19.14 -1.59 1.90
N TYR A 274 -19.54 -0.33 1.71
CA TYR A 274 -20.94 0.07 1.78
C TYR A 274 -21.89 -0.55 0.74
N PRO A 275 -21.45 -0.94 -0.46
CA PRO A 275 -22.32 -1.70 -1.37
C PRO A 275 -22.69 -3.09 -0.88
N GLN A 276 -21.97 -3.65 0.11
CA GLN A 276 -22.18 -5.02 0.56
C GLN A 276 -23.11 -5.04 1.79
N PRO A 277 -24.24 -5.78 1.75
CA PRO A 277 -25.21 -5.81 2.85
C PRO A 277 -24.63 -6.25 4.21
N GLN A 278 -23.60 -7.10 4.19
CA GLN A 278 -22.95 -7.57 5.41
C GLN A 278 -22.31 -6.43 6.22
N PHE A 279 -21.69 -5.45 5.54
CA PHE A 279 -21.03 -4.32 6.21
C PHE A 279 -22.02 -3.24 6.63
N LEU A 280 -23.15 -3.09 5.91
CA LEU A 280 -24.24 -2.21 6.31
C LEU A 280 -24.97 -2.70 7.59
N LYS A 281 -24.90 -3.99 7.92
CA LYS A 281 -25.44 -4.50 9.18
C LYS A 281 -24.49 -4.28 10.36
N MET A 282 -23.21 -4.04 10.10
CA MET A 282 -22.17 -3.90 11.11
C MET A 282 -21.91 -2.42 11.42
N GLU A 283 -22.74 -1.81 12.27
CA GLU A 283 -22.66 -0.36 12.56
C GLU A 283 -21.28 0.11 13.08
N PHE A 284 -20.51 -0.74 13.78
CA PHE A 284 -19.15 -0.40 14.21
C PHE A 284 -18.18 -0.16 13.02
N MET A 285 -18.47 -0.71 11.84
CA MET A 285 -17.72 -0.44 10.62
C MET A 285 -17.91 0.98 10.12
N TYR A 286 -19.01 1.66 10.50
CA TYR A 286 -19.24 3.05 10.10
C TYR A 286 -18.23 3.99 10.75
N ALA A 287 -17.91 3.75 12.02
CA ALA A 287 -16.86 4.49 12.72
C ALA A 287 -15.47 4.16 12.16
N PHE A 288 -15.18 2.89 11.86
CA PHE A 288 -13.91 2.50 11.24
C PHE A 288 -13.68 3.20 9.90
N ILE A 289 -14.65 3.09 8.99
CA ILE A 289 -14.58 3.70 7.66
C ILE A 289 -14.54 5.22 7.79
N GLY A 290 -15.34 5.81 8.69
CA GLY A 290 -15.34 7.25 8.95
C GLY A 290 -14.00 7.76 9.46
N ILE A 291 -13.39 7.09 10.43
CA ILE A 291 -12.07 7.46 10.99
C ILE A 291 -11.00 7.37 9.90
N PHE A 292 -11.00 6.30 9.12
CA PHE A 292 -10.02 6.10 8.07
C PHE A 292 -10.22 7.06 6.90
N SER A 293 -11.44 7.22 6.39
CA SER A 293 -11.74 8.03 5.21
C SER A 293 -11.51 9.51 5.49
N THR A 294 -12.05 10.03 6.60
CA THR A 294 -11.84 11.44 6.99
C THR A 294 -10.42 11.70 7.51
N GLY A 295 -9.78 10.68 8.09
CA GLY A 295 -8.42 10.76 8.65
C GLY A 295 -7.33 10.31 7.70
N PHE A 296 -7.62 10.04 6.43
CA PHE A 296 -6.67 9.36 5.55
C PHE A 296 -5.35 10.12 5.39
N PHE A 297 -5.43 11.44 5.14
CA PHE A 297 -4.25 12.30 5.08
C PHE A 297 -3.53 12.33 6.42
N LEU A 298 -4.29 12.53 7.50
CA LEU A 298 -3.79 12.65 8.86
C LEU A 298 -2.96 11.41 9.23
N ILE A 299 -3.48 10.21 8.99
CA ILE A 299 -2.83 8.93 9.31
C ILE A 299 -1.59 8.72 8.43
N ASN A 300 -1.71 8.93 7.11
CA ASN A 300 -0.63 8.60 6.17
C ASN A 300 0.49 9.64 6.12
N PHE A 301 0.14 10.93 6.14
CA PHE A 301 1.10 12.03 6.10
C PHE A 301 1.55 12.44 7.51
N GLY A 302 0.62 12.57 8.45
CA GLY A 302 0.89 13.11 9.78
C GLY A 302 1.84 12.24 10.61
N GLN A 303 1.76 10.92 10.50
CA GLN A 303 2.64 9.98 11.23
C GLN A 303 4.13 10.16 10.95
N PHE A 304 4.49 10.81 9.84
CA PHE A 304 5.86 11.07 9.43
C PHE A 304 6.33 12.50 9.75
N ILE A 305 5.56 13.30 10.48
CA ILE A 305 6.04 14.60 10.97
C ILE A 305 6.97 14.34 12.16
N PRO A 306 8.18 14.95 12.25
CA PRO A 306 8.80 15.92 11.35
C PRO A 306 9.78 15.29 10.33
N ALA A 307 9.75 13.97 10.13
CA ALA A 307 10.64 13.27 9.20
C ALA A 307 10.52 13.75 7.74
N TRP A 308 9.38 14.29 7.31
CA TRP A 308 9.26 15.00 6.02
C TRP A 308 10.26 16.14 5.87
N ASP A 309 10.53 16.86 6.96
CA ASP A 309 11.43 18.01 7.00
C ASP A 309 12.89 17.59 7.27
N SER A 310 13.18 16.29 7.37
CA SER A 310 14.47 15.75 7.83
C SER A 310 15.69 16.31 7.09
N GLY A 311 15.58 16.57 5.78
CA GLY A 311 16.68 17.10 4.97
C GLY A 311 17.15 18.51 5.35
N TYR A 312 16.28 19.35 5.88
CA TYR A 312 16.61 20.73 6.31
C TYR A 312 16.28 20.98 7.78
N TYR A 313 15.95 19.93 8.54
CA TYR A 313 15.50 20.03 9.92
C TYR A 313 16.54 20.74 10.82
N LYS A 314 17.84 20.47 10.62
CA LYS A 314 18.92 21.14 11.37
C LYS A 314 18.91 22.66 11.18
N LEU A 315 18.69 23.11 9.93
CA LEU A 315 18.60 24.54 9.62
C LEU A 315 17.35 25.15 10.27
N LEU A 316 16.20 24.49 10.13
CA LEU A 316 14.95 24.94 10.74
C LEU A 316 15.09 25.09 12.26
N MET A 317 15.83 24.17 12.89
CA MET A 317 16.08 24.15 14.33
C MET A 317 17.16 25.13 14.83
N SER A 318 17.93 25.76 13.94
CA SER A 318 18.90 26.82 14.28
C SER A 318 18.34 28.22 14.08
N GLN A 319 17.22 28.38 13.37
CA GLN A 319 16.56 29.67 13.21
C GLN A 319 15.90 30.12 14.51
N ASN A 320 15.73 31.45 14.65
CA ASN A 320 15.00 32.06 15.76
C ASN A 320 13.47 31.95 15.55
N ILE A 321 12.96 30.73 15.51
CA ILE A 321 11.55 30.41 15.34
C ILE A 321 10.99 29.69 16.56
N LYS A 322 9.73 29.96 16.92
CA LYS A 322 9.08 29.22 18.00
C LYS A 322 8.66 27.85 17.49
N TYR A 323 9.14 26.80 18.16
CA TYR A 323 8.78 25.41 17.83
C TYR A 323 7.25 25.21 17.84
N GLU A 324 6.54 25.92 18.73
CA GLU A 324 5.07 25.93 18.78
C GLU A 324 4.43 26.39 17.46
N GLN A 325 4.97 27.41 16.78
CA GLN A 325 4.44 27.89 15.49
C GLN A 325 4.60 26.83 14.41
N TYR A 326 5.74 26.15 14.39
CA TYR A 326 5.98 25.01 13.48
C TYR A 326 4.94 23.89 13.70
N LEU A 327 4.73 23.45 14.95
CA LEU A 327 3.76 22.39 15.26
C LEU A 327 2.32 22.82 15.00
N ARG A 328 1.99 24.09 15.25
CA ARG A 328 0.66 24.65 14.96
C ARG A 328 0.36 24.67 13.46
N SER A 329 1.35 24.94 12.61
CA SER A 329 1.22 24.80 11.15
C SER A 329 0.81 23.38 10.76
N LYS A 330 1.55 22.39 11.29
CA LYS A 330 1.27 20.97 11.04
C LYS A 330 -0.12 20.56 11.52
N PHE A 331 -0.53 21.02 12.70
CA PHE A 331 -1.87 20.78 13.23
C PHE A 331 -2.95 21.30 12.28
N ILE A 332 -2.84 22.56 11.84
CA ILE A 332 -3.83 23.19 10.96
C ILE A 332 -3.89 22.50 9.59
N LEU A 333 -2.75 22.12 9.02
CA LEU A 333 -2.69 21.35 7.78
C LEU A 333 -3.51 20.05 7.88
N MET A 334 -3.36 19.33 9.00
CA MET A 334 -4.09 18.09 9.24
C MET A 334 -5.58 18.34 9.48
N VAL A 335 -5.96 19.36 10.26
CA VAL A 335 -7.37 19.72 10.45
C VAL A 335 -8.05 20.08 9.12
N MET A 336 -7.41 20.91 8.29
CA MET A 336 -7.94 21.26 6.97
C MET A 336 -8.15 20.02 6.10
N SER A 337 -7.22 19.06 6.15
CA SER A 337 -7.35 17.81 5.40
C SER A 337 -8.54 16.96 5.86
N VAL A 338 -8.81 16.89 7.17
CA VAL A 338 -9.94 16.13 7.72
C VAL A 338 -11.26 16.77 7.32
N VAL A 339 -11.36 18.10 7.40
CA VAL A 339 -12.55 18.84 6.96
C VAL A 339 -12.80 18.62 5.47
N LEU A 340 -11.77 18.74 4.63
CA LEU A 340 -11.88 18.50 3.20
C LEU A 340 -12.35 17.08 2.89
N LEU A 341 -11.73 16.06 3.50
CA LEU A 341 -12.09 14.66 3.28
C LEU A 341 -13.50 14.32 3.78
N PHE A 342 -13.94 14.92 4.89
CA PHE A 342 -15.32 14.79 5.36
C PHE A 342 -16.31 15.37 4.34
N VAL A 343 -16.06 16.58 3.84
CA VAL A 343 -16.93 17.21 2.83
C VAL A 343 -16.99 16.37 1.56
N LEU A 344 -15.85 15.88 1.07
CA LEU A 344 -15.79 14.98 -0.09
C LEU A 344 -16.46 13.62 0.16
N GLY A 345 -16.55 13.19 1.42
CA GLY A 345 -17.20 11.96 1.85
C GLY A 345 -18.72 12.08 2.09
N ILE A 346 -19.32 13.28 2.03
CA ILE A 346 -20.77 13.48 2.20
C ILE A 346 -21.62 12.59 1.29
N PRO A 347 -21.27 12.33 0.01
CA PRO A 347 -22.04 11.45 -0.87
C PRO A 347 -22.30 10.04 -0.33
N TYR A 348 -21.53 9.57 0.67
CA TYR A 348 -21.81 8.30 1.35
C TYR A 348 -23.17 8.23 2.04
N VAL A 349 -23.82 9.38 2.26
CA VAL A 349 -25.21 9.44 2.75
C VAL A 349 -26.18 8.62 1.90
N TYR A 350 -25.86 8.39 0.61
CA TYR A 350 -26.62 7.51 -0.29
C TYR A 350 -26.83 6.10 0.28
N PHE A 351 -25.86 5.57 1.03
CA PHE A 351 -25.94 4.24 1.65
C PHE A 351 -26.65 4.24 3.02
N GLY A 352 -26.98 5.42 3.56
CA GLY A 352 -27.72 5.59 4.81
C GLY A 352 -27.27 6.80 5.62
N TYR A 353 -28.23 7.49 6.25
CA TYR A 353 -27.96 8.69 7.05
C TYR A 353 -27.07 8.43 8.28
N LYS A 354 -27.12 7.22 8.87
CA LYS A 354 -26.24 6.80 9.97
C LYS A 354 -24.77 6.88 9.58
N ILE A 355 -24.42 6.61 8.31
CA ILE A 355 -23.03 6.70 7.84
C ILE A 355 -22.53 8.13 7.92
N LEU A 356 -23.34 9.11 7.51
CA LEU A 356 -22.99 10.53 7.59
C LEU A 356 -22.76 10.97 9.04
N ILE A 357 -23.62 10.55 9.96
CA ILE A 357 -23.48 10.85 11.40
C ILE A 357 -22.18 10.25 11.95
N ALA A 358 -21.90 8.99 11.64
CA ALA A 358 -20.67 8.33 12.07
C ALA A 358 -19.42 8.99 11.47
N HIS A 359 -19.47 9.41 10.19
CA HIS A 359 -18.38 10.12 9.53
C HIS A 359 -18.13 11.50 10.15
N PHE A 360 -19.20 12.20 10.52
CA PHE A 360 -19.10 13.48 11.21
C PHE A 360 -18.49 13.32 12.60
N ALA A 361 -18.97 12.33 13.37
CA ALA A 361 -18.40 11.98 14.67
C ALA A 361 -16.92 11.59 14.57
N ALA A 362 -16.57 10.79 13.56
CA ALA A 362 -15.20 10.41 13.26
C ALA A 362 -14.31 11.59 12.84
N ALA A 363 -14.83 12.54 12.05
CA ALA A 363 -14.11 13.74 11.66
C ALA A 363 -13.78 14.62 12.89
N ILE A 364 -14.74 14.81 13.80
CA ILE A 364 -14.54 15.54 15.05
C ILE A 364 -13.50 14.82 15.93
N TYR A 365 -13.60 13.50 16.06
CA TYR A 365 -12.61 12.70 16.78
C TYR A 365 -11.22 12.81 16.14
N ASN A 366 -11.14 12.80 14.81
CA ASN A 366 -9.88 12.94 14.07
C ASN A 366 -9.19 14.29 14.35
N ILE A 367 -9.97 15.38 14.32
CA ILE A 367 -9.49 16.73 14.62
C ILE A 367 -9.05 16.85 16.09
N GLY A 368 -9.86 16.36 17.01
CA GLY A 368 -9.67 16.58 18.44
C GLY A 368 -8.71 15.62 19.13
N VAL A 369 -8.66 14.36 18.70
CA VAL A 369 -7.86 13.31 19.36
C VAL A 369 -6.73 12.86 18.44
N ASN A 370 -7.04 12.33 17.26
CA ASN A 370 -6.02 11.69 16.41
C ASN A 370 -4.95 12.68 15.94
N THR A 371 -5.31 13.93 15.67
CA THR A 371 -4.34 14.97 15.30
C THR A 371 -3.30 15.22 16.40
N HIS A 372 -3.72 15.30 17.67
CA HIS A 372 -2.80 15.47 18.80
C HIS A 372 -1.98 14.22 19.08
N VAL A 373 -2.60 13.04 19.01
CA VAL A 373 -1.91 11.76 19.19
C VAL A 373 -0.82 11.58 18.13
N ILE A 374 -1.12 11.90 16.86
CA ILE A 374 -0.15 11.86 15.78
C ILE A 374 0.99 12.84 16.01
N LEU A 375 0.71 14.09 16.37
CA LEU A 375 1.77 15.06 16.66
C LEU A 375 2.65 14.58 17.81
N TYR A 376 2.04 14.09 18.89
CA TYR A 376 2.79 13.53 20.01
C TYR A 376 3.64 12.32 19.58
N GLY A 377 3.08 11.40 18.80
CA GLY A 377 3.76 10.25 18.22
C GLY A 377 4.92 10.65 17.31
N GLY A 378 4.76 11.71 16.51
CA GLY A 378 5.80 12.27 15.67
C GLY A 378 7.05 12.70 16.45
N SER A 379 6.92 12.99 17.74
CA SER A 379 8.06 13.29 18.62
C SER A 379 9.02 12.09 18.81
N PHE A 380 8.61 10.89 18.41
CA PHE A 380 9.42 9.66 18.44
C PHE A 380 10.02 9.29 17.08
N ASN A 381 9.76 10.06 16.03
CA ASN A 381 10.34 9.79 14.71
C ASN A 381 11.85 10.02 14.70
N ARG A 382 12.61 9.02 14.23
CA ARG A 382 14.08 9.02 14.18
C ARG A 382 14.64 8.58 12.83
N LYS A 383 13.80 8.38 11.82
CA LYS A 383 14.26 7.95 10.49
C LYS A 383 14.15 9.10 9.50
N LYS A 384 15.25 9.39 8.81
CA LYS A 384 15.29 10.31 7.66
C LYS A 384 14.42 9.75 6.53
N ILE A 385 13.75 10.66 5.83
CA ILE A 385 12.94 10.34 4.65
C ILE A 385 13.60 10.96 3.43
N ASP A 386 13.93 10.11 2.47
CA ASP A 386 14.33 10.53 1.13
C ASP A 386 13.08 10.94 0.33
N LEU A 387 13.04 12.21 -0.09
CA LEU A 387 11.92 12.85 -0.79
C LEU A 387 11.93 12.60 -2.29
N ASP A 388 13.09 12.26 -2.87
CA ASP A 388 13.25 12.00 -4.30
C ASP A 388 12.79 10.60 -4.70
N LYS A 389 12.70 9.70 -3.72
CA LYS A 389 12.14 8.36 -3.90
C LYS A 389 10.61 8.39 -3.88
N LYS A 390 10.01 7.50 -4.68
CA LYS A 390 8.55 7.34 -4.74
C LYS A 390 7.98 6.92 -3.40
N ALA A 391 6.75 7.36 -3.14
CA ALA A 391 6.01 7.09 -1.89
C ALA A 391 5.22 5.79 -1.91
N ALA A 392 4.61 5.46 -3.05
CA ALA A 392 3.73 4.32 -3.17
C ALA A 392 4.52 3.05 -2.82
N PHE A 393 4.13 2.41 -1.71
CA PHE A 393 4.70 1.14 -1.22
C PHE A 393 6.19 1.19 -0.90
N ASN A 394 6.72 2.38 -0.63
CA ASN A 394 8.07 2.57 -0.12
C ASN A 394 8.02 2.71 1.41
N TYR A 395 8.33 1.64 2.11
CA TYR A 395 8.36 1.60 3.57
C TYR A 395 9.59 2.29 4.20
N GLN A 396 10.45 2.96 3.42
CA GLN A 396 11.54 3.78 3.98
C GLN A 396 10.98 4.88 4.89
N GLY A 397 11.56 5.06 6.07
CA GLY A 397 11.00 5.94 7.10
C GLY A 397 9.90 5.30 7.95
N THR A 398 9.33 4.16 7.53
CA THR A 398 8.43 3.36 8.36
C THR A 398 9.26 2.51 9.33
N GLY A 399 8.99 2.64 10.61
CA GLY A 399 9.60 1.88 11.69
C GLY A 399 8.53 1.43 12.69
N ALA A 400 8.97 0.88 13.82
CA ALA A 400 8.05 0.45 14.88
C ALA A 400 7.15 1.59 15.37
N VAL A 401 7.68 2.83 15.38
CA VAL A 401 6.95 4.03 15.82
C VAL A 401 5.67 4.25 14.99
N GLN A 402 5.74 4.12 13.67
CA GLN A 402 4.58 4.28 12.78
C GLN A 402 3.49 3.24 13.06
N TRP A 403 3.87 1.98 13.32
CA TRP A 403 2.91 0.93 13.66
C TRP A 403 2.31 1.13 15.06
N ILE A 404 3.14 1.51 16.04
CA ILE A 404 2.73 1.80 17.42
C ILE A 404 1.76 2.99 17.46
N ILE A 405 1.90 3.96 16.55
CA ILE A 405 0.99 5.10 16.46
C ILE A 405 -0.23 4.77 15.60
N GLY A 406 -0.02 4.21 14.41
CA GLY A 406 -1.05 3.97 13.39
C GLY A 406 -2.11 2.95 13.81
N ILE A 407 -1.70 1.84 14.44
CA ILE A 407 -2.64 0.79 14.85
C ILE A 407 -3.63 1.32 15.90
N PRO A 408 -3.20 1.93 17.03
CA PRO A 408 -4.12 2.48 18.01
C PRO A 408 -5.05 3.57 17.47
N LEU A 409 -4.57 4.43 16.55
CA LEU A 409 -5.38 5.50 15.96
C LEU A 409 -6.62 4.98 15.21
N MET A 410 -6.52 3.78 14.65
CA MET A 410 -7.64 3.11 13.97
C MET A 410 -8.46 2.26 14.94
N ILE A 411 -7.79 1.46 15.79
CA ILE A 411 -8.47 0.46 16.62
C ILE A 411 -9.20 1.09 17.81
N ILE A 412 -8.58 2.05 18.51
CA ILE A 412 -9.16 2.63 19.73
C ILE A 412 -10.52 3.28 19.46
N PRO A 413 -10.69 4.21 18.50
CA PRO A 413 -12.00 4.81 18.25
C PRO A 413 -13.03 3.77 17.80
N MET A 414 -12.62 2.77 17.02
CA MET A 414 -13.51 1.68 16.59
C MET A 414 -13.97 0.83 17.78
N ALA A 415 -13.06 0.50 18.70
CA ALA A 415 -13.38 -0.28 19.89
C ALA A 415 -14.30 0.50 20.84
N LEU A 416 -14.00 1.78 21.08
CA LEU A 416 -14.86 2.66 21.89
C LEU A 416 -16.26 2.76 21.27
N PHE A 417 -16.34 3.03 19.97
CA PHE A 417 -17.62 3.10 19.27
C PHE A 417 -18.36 1.77 19.31
N GLY A 418 -17.70 0.66 18.99
CA GLY A 418 -18.32 -0.67 18.94
C GLY A 418 -18.86 -1.12 20.30
N VAL A 419 -18.09 -0.92 21.38
CA VAL A 419 -18.51 -1.25 22.75
C VAL A 419 -19.69 -0.39 23.18
N THR A 420 -19.63 0.93 22.97
CA THR A 420 -20.76 1.82 23.33
C THR A 420 -21.99 1.55 22.47
N ASN A 421 -21.82 1.22 21.19
CA ASN A 421 -22.92 0.87 20.31
C ASN A 421 -23.63 -0.39 20.78
N TRP A 422 -22.86 -1.39 21.18
CA TRP A 422 -23.41 -2.64 21.71
C TRP A 422 -24.14 -2.46 23.05
N LEU A 423 -23.64 -1.58 23.92
CA LEU A 423 -24.21 -1.36 25.26
C LEU A 423 -25.39 -0.39 25.31
N VAL A 424 -25.34 0.69 24.51
CA VAL A 424 -26.25 1.84 24.64
C VAL A 424 -26.92 2.22 23.32
N GLY A 425 -26.28 1.91 22.19
CA GLY A 425 -26.81 2.18 20.85
C GLY A 425 -26.01 3.21 20.04
N PHE A 426 -26.43 3.41 18.80
CA PHE A 426 -25.68 4.12 17.77
C PHE A 426 -25.49 5.60 18.07
N GLU A 427 -26.53 6.24 18.60
CA GLU A 427 -26.55 7.65 18.97
C GLU A 427 -25.55 7.92 20.11
N ALA A 428 -25.53 7.06 21.13
CA ALA A 428 -24.60 7.16 22.25
C ALA A 428 -23.14 6.92 21.81
N ALA A 429 -22.91 5.94 20.93
CA ALA A 429 -21.59 5.68 20.38
C ALA A 429 -21.05 6.86 19.55
N SER A 430 -21.93 7.46 18.73
CA SER A 430 -21.59 8.65 17.93
C SER A 430 -21.34 9.86 18.84
N ALA A 431 -22.18 10.07 19.86
CA ALA A 431 -22.01 11.13 20.84
C ALA A 431 -20.69 10.98 21.62
N LEU A 432 -20.30 9.75 21.99
CA LEU A 432 -19.02 9.50 22.66
C LEU A 432 -17.82 9.99 21.83
N LEU A 433 -17.76 9.64 20.54
CA LEU A 433 -16.68 10.09 19.67
C LEU A 433 -16.65 11.62 19.52
N ILE A 434 -17.83 12.23 19.39
CA ILE A 434 -17.96 13.70 19.33
C ILE A 434 -17.46 14.33 20.63
N LEU A 435 -17.88 13.82 21.80
CA LEU A 435 -17.48 14.35 23.10
C LEU A 435 -15.96 14.24 23.31
N LEU A 436 -15.35 13.12 22.93
CA LEU A 436 -13.90 12.95 23.01
C LEU A 436 -13.16 13.92 22.08
N GLY A 437 -13.64 14.06 20.84
CA GLY A 437 -13.06 15.01 19.88
C GLY A 437 -13.22 16.46 20.34
N VAL A 438 -14.41 16.86 20.78
CA VAL A 438 -14.65 18.20 21.35
C VAL A 438 -13.77 18.42 22.58
N GLY A 439 -13.63 17.43 23.46
CA GLY A 439 -12.72 17.49 24.60
C GLY A 439 -11.28 17.81 24.17
N GLY A 440 -10.78 17.10 23.15
CA GLY A 440 -9.46 17.37 22.59
C GLY A 440 -9.29 18.76 21.95
N ILE A 441 -10.34 19.29 21.32
CA ILE A 441 -10.39 20.66 20.80
C ILE A 441 -10.36 21.68 21.94
N VAL A 442 -11.17 21.48 22.99
CA VAL A 442 -11.23 22.36 24.17
C VAL A 442 -9.87 22.39 24.89
N PHE A 443 -9.26 21.22 25.08
CA PHE A 443 -7.94 21.10 25.72
C PHE A 443 -6.76 21.35 24.77
N HIS A 444 -7.00 21.80 23.54
CA HIS A 444 -5.98 21.96 22.50
C HIS A 444 -4.75 22.73 22.98
N LYS A 445 -4.93 23.88 23.65
CA LYS A 445 -3.80 24.69 24.15
C LYS A 445 -2.92 23.90 25.13
N LYS A 446 -3.52 23.15 26.06
CA LYS A 446 -2.81 22.35 27.06
C LYS A 446 -2.06 21.18 26.40
N LEU A 447 -2.73 20.49 25.48
CA LEU A 447 -2.13 19.38 24.72
C LEU A 447 -0.95 19.85 23.87
N MET A 448 -1.12 20.94 23.11
CA MET A 448 -0.04 21.50 22.28
C MET A 448 1.16 21.97 23.09
N LYS A 449 0.95 22.53 24.30
CA LYS A 449 2.06 22.86 25.21
C LYS A 449 2.85 21.62 25.64
N GLY A 450 2.15 20.54 25.98
CA GLY A 450 2.77 19.24 26.31
C GLY A 450 3.54 18.64 25.13
N ILE A 451 2.94 18.64 23.95
CA ILE A 451 3.57 18.17 22.70
C ILE A 451 4.81 18.99 22.40
N THR A 452 4.72 20.33 22.42
CA THR A 452 5.85 21.22 22.17
C THR A 452 7.01 20.96 23.14
N LYS A 453 6.73 20.79 24.44
CA LYS A 453 7.75 20.42 25.44
C LYS A 453 8.43 19.09 25.09
N LYS A 454 7.66 18.09 24.65
CA LYS A 454 8.21 16.79 24.23
C LYS A 454 9.12 16.89 23.01
N TYR A 455 8.76 17.71 22.02
CA TYR A 455 9.59 17.98 20.85
C TYR A 455 10.88 18.71 21.21
N LEU A 456 10.81 19.73 22.07
CA LEU A 456 11.99 20.43 22.57
C LEU A 456 12.96 19.47 23.28
N ASN A 457 12.44 18.59 24.15
CA ASN A 457 13.25 17.57 24.83
C ASN A 457 13.88 16.55 23.87
N SER A 458 13.25 16.32 22.71
CA SER A 458 13.70 15.36 21.71
C SER A 458 14.51 16.01 20.57
N LYS A 459 14.65 17.34 20.57
CA LYS A 459 15.20 18.14 19.47
C LYS A 459 16.56 17.61 19.00
N TYR A 460 17.52 17.51 19.91
CA TYR A 460 18.88 17.08 19.57
C TYR A 460 18.95 15.64 19.09
N LYS A 461 18.16 14.73 19.71
CA LYS A 461 18.06 13.34 19.28
C LYS A 461 17.50 13.21 17.85
N MET A 462 16.57 14.08 17.46
CA MET A 462 16.06 14.12 16.08
C MET A 462 17.08 14.69 15.09
N ILE A 463 17.79 15.77 15.46
CA ILE A 463 18.82 16.36 14.61
C ILE A 463 19.91 15.34 14.30
N ASP A 464 20.39 14.65 15.32
CA ASP A 464 21.39 13.58 15.17
C ASP A 464 20.84 12.44 14.29
N ALA A 465 19.66 11.91 14.61
CA ALA A 465 19.08 10.80 13.86
C ALA A 465 18.75 11.13 12.39
N PHE A 466 18.41 12.38 12.06
CA PHE A 466 18.18 12.81 10.69
C PHE A 466 19.46 13.15 9.91
N SER A 467 20.59 13.29 10.61
CA SER A 467 21.91 13.49 9.97
C SER A 467 22.54 12.19 9.49
N GLN A 468 22.06 11.05 9.98
CA GLN A 468 22.50 9.73 9.57
C GLN A 468 21.80 9.31 8.27
N ASP A 469 22.59 8.90 7.27
CA ASP A 469 22.05 8.21 6.11
C ASP A 469 21.83 6.73 6.48
N ASN A 470 20.57 6.26 6.36
CA ASN A 470 20.22 4.85 6.58
C ASN A 470 20.45 4.01 5.33
#